data_AF-A0A8C9MML5-F1
#
_entry.id   AF-A0A8C9MML5-F1
#
_cell.length_a   1.000
_cell.length_b   1.000
_cell.length_c   1.000
_cell.angle_alpha   90.00
_cell.angle_beta   90.00
_cell.angle_gamma   90.00
#
_symmetry.space_group_name_H-M   'P 1'
#
loop_
_entity.id
_entity.type
_entity.pdbx_description
1 polymer ?
#
loop_
_entity_poly.entity_id
_entity_poly.type
_entity_poly.pdbx_seq_one_letter_code
_entity_poly.pdbx_strand_id
1 'polypeptide(L)'
;FLPLVPAAILALVLPDLVSAVTQPSSVSANVGDMVRITCSGGGSYYGWYQQKVPGSGLFTVIYESTKRPSGIPSRFSRSQSGSSATLTITGVQAEDEAVYFCGSWDSRILPSP
;
A
#
# COMPACT_ATOMS: atom_id res chain seq x y z
N PHE A 1 -14.40 -8.89 -30.64
CA PHE A 1 -14.31 -7.55 -30.02
C PHE A 1 -14.68 -7.68 -28.55
N LEU A 2 -13.74 -8.10 -27.70
CA LEU A 2 -13.86 -7.97 -26.25
C LEU A 2 -12.94 -6.80 -25.85
N PRO A 3 -13.42 -5.79 -25.11
CA PRO A 3 -12.51 -4.82 -24.52
C PRO A 3 -11.76 -5.56 -23.41
N LEU A 4 -10.46 -5.77 -23.60
CA LEU A 4 -9.52 -6.16 -22.56
C LEU A 4 -9.49 -5.02 -21.53
N VAL A 5 -10.33 -5.10 -20.50
CA VAL A 5 -10.24 -4.22 -19.34
C VAL A 5 -8.88 -4.50 -18.70
N PRO A 6 -7.98 -3.51 -18.56
CA PRO A 6 -6.64 -3.77 -18.05
C PRO A 6 -6.77 -4.26 -16.60
N ALA A 7 -6.18 -5.43 -16.34
CA ALA A 7 -5.87 -5.84 -14.99
C ALA A 7 -4.98 -4.76 -14.38
N ALA A 8 -5.40 -4.11 -13.29
CA ALA A 8 -4.56 -3.16 -12.59
C ALA A 8 -3.43 -3.95 -11.90
N ILE A 9 -2.23 -3.94 -12.50
CA ILE A 9 -1.06 -4.57 -11.88
C ILE A 9 -0.54 -3.60 -10.83
N LEU A 10 -0.79 -3.93 -9.56
CA LEU A 10 -0.15 -3.27 -8.46
C LEU A 10 1.25 -3.88 -8.27
N ALA A 11 2.25 -3.23 -8.84
CA ALA A 11 3.65 -3.64 -8.69
C ALA A 11 4.19 -3.20 -7.32
N LEU A 12 5.05 -4.03 -6.74
CA LEU A 12 5.61 -3.83 -5.41
C LEU A 12 7.11 -4.15 -5.52
N VAL A 13 7.96 -3.12 -5.53
CA VAL A 13 9.42 -3.32 -5.60
C VAL A 13 10.03 -3.00 -4.23
N LEU A 14 10.82 -3.96 -3.74
CA LEU A 14 11.64 -3.86 -2.55
C LEU A 14 12.78 -2.85 -2.77
N PRO A 15 13.04 -1.95 -1.82
CA PRO A 15 14.38 -1.54 -1.51
C PRO A 15 14.81 -2.21 -0.21
N ASP A 16 15.88 -3.00 -0.26
CA ASP A 16 16.71 -3.25 0.90
C ASP A 16 17.20 -1.88 1.44
N LEU A 17 16.45 -1.28 2.36
CA LEU A 17 16.95 -0.47 3.48
C LEU A 17 15.79 0.10 4.30
N VAL A 18 15.96 0.02 5.62
CA VAL A 18 15.09 0.47 6.75
C VAL A 18 13.92 -0.49 7.10
N SER A 19 14.25 -1.48 7.93
CA SER A 19 13.38 -2.56 8.43
C SER A 19 12.71 -3.37 7.33
N ALA A 20 13.32 -4.53 6.97
CA ALA A 20 12.84 -5.43 5.93
C ALA A 20 11.35 -5.77 6.09
N VAL A 21 10.50 -5.01 5.39
CA VAL A 21 9.09 -5.34 5.24
C VAL A 21 8.94 -6.24 4.02
N THR A 22 8.16 -7.29 4.17
CA THR A 22 7.81 -8.20 3.09
C THR A 22 6.44 -7.83 2.56
N GLN A 23 6.34 -7.65 1.25
CA GLN A 23 5.09 -7.42 0.52
C GLN A 23 5.06 -8.37 -0.70
N PRO A 24 3.88 -8.73 -1.23
CA PRO A 24 3.81 -9.49 -2.47
C PRO A 24 4.55 -8.73 -3.57
N SER A 25 5.08 -9.41 -4.60
CA SER A 25 5.78 -8.73 -5.71
C SER A 25 4.82 -8.05 -6.68
N SER A 26 3.63 -8.64 -6.83
CA SER A 26 2.53 -8.06 -7.60
C SER A 26 1.20 -8.60 -7.11
N VAL A 27 0.16 -7.79 -7.27
CA VAL A 27 -1.24 -8.20 -7.14
C VAL A 27 -2.02 -7.67 -8.34
N SER A 28 -3.00 -8.43 -8.79
CA SER A 28 -3.83 -8.12 -9.95
C SER A 28 -5.29 -8.17 -9.55
N ALA A 29 -6.08 -7.21 -10.05
CA ALA A 29 -7.51 -7.11 -9.83
C ALA A 29 -8.19 -6.46 -11.03
N ASN A 30 -9.45 -6.82 -11.27
CA ASN A 30 -10.26 -6.15 -12.29
C ASN A 30 -10.93 -4.91 -11.71
N VAL A 31 -11.39 -4.03 -12.60
CA VAL A 31 -12.23 -2.90 -12.20
C VAL A 31 -13.50 -3.41 -11.51
N GLY A 32 -13.79 -2.86 -10.33
CA GLY A 32 -14.91 -3.28 -9.47
C GLY A 32 -14.55 -4.33 -8.42
N ASP A 33 -13.40 -5.02 -8.54
CA ASP A 33 -12.98 -6.02 -7.58
C ASP A 33 -12.52 -5.39 -6.25
N MET A 34 -12.37 -6.24 -5.24
CA MET A 34 -11.66 -5.91 -4.00
C MET A 34 -10.26 -6.50 -4.04
N VAL A 35 -9.23 -5.68 -3.83
CA VAL A 35 -7.84 -6.15 -3.71
C VAL A 35 -7.29 -5.87 -2.32
N ARG A 36 -6.43 -6.79 -1.85
CA ARG A 36 -5.75 -6.69 -0.55
C ARG A 36 -4.25 -6.78 -0.78
N ILE A 37 -3.52 -5.78 -0.32
CA ILE A 37 -2.06 -5.74 -0.34
C ILE A 37 -1.57 -5.93 1.08
N THR A 38 -0.80 -6.98 1.32
CA THR A 38 -0.24 -7.27 2.64
C THR A 38 1.19 -6.79 2.76
N CYS A 39 1.53 -6.29 3.94
CA CYS A 39 2.86 -5.88 4.31
C CYS A 39 3.17 -6.43 5.69
N SER A 40 4.22 -7.23 5.83
CA SER A 40 4.64 -7.79 7.12
C SER A 40 6.04 -7.32 7.45
N GLY A 41 6.30 -6.99 8.70
CA GLY A 41 7.61 -6.51 9.16
C GLY A 41 7.53 -6.12 10.62
N GLY A 42 8.64 -6.14 11.36
CA GLY A 42 8.66 -6.00 12.82
C GLY A 42 8.31 -4.61 13.38
N GLY A 43 7.56 -3.78 12.68
CA GLY A 43 7.23 -2.40 13.07
C GLY A 43 5.94 -2.27 13.89
N SER A 44 5.88 -1.21 14.69
CA SER A 44 4.71 -0.83 15.49
C SER A 44 3.67 -0.07 14.67
N TYR A 45 4.10 0.68 13.65
CA TYR A 45 3.17 1.32 12.72
C TYR A 45 3.61 1.20 11.26
N TYR A 46 2.62 1.38 10.38
CA TYR A 46 2.78 1.23 8.94
C TYR A 46 2.27 2.45 8.18
N GLY A 47 2.96 2.77 7.10
CA GLY A 47 2.55 3.73 6.09
C GLY A 47 2.37 3.06 4.73
N TRP A 48 1.44 3.58 3.94
CA TRP A 48 1.17 3.16 2.57
C TRP A 48 1.32 4.34 1.62
N TYR A 49 2.07 4.13 0.55
CA TYR A 49 2.37 5.14 -0.46
C TYR A 49 2.05 4.59 -1.85
N GLN A 50 1.65 5.47 -2.75
CA GLN A 50 1.32 5.16 -4.14
C GLN A 50 2.23 5.97 -5.07
N GLN A 51 2.81 5.31 -6.06
CA GLN A 51 3.53 5.93 -7.17
C GLN A 51 2.86 5.51 -8.48
N LYS A 52 2.15 6.43 -9.12
CA LYS A 52 1.45 6.15 -10.38
C LYS A 52 2.39 6.11 -11.58
N VAL A 53 3.41 6.95 -11.57
CA VAL A 53 4.38 7.06 -12.66
C VAL A 53 5.78 6.77 -12.11
N PRO A 54 6.54 5.81 -12.68
CA PRO A 54 7.91 5.56 -12.28
C PRO A 54 8.74 6.85 -12.31
N GLY A 55 9.40 7.18 -11.20
CA GLY A 55 10.17 8.42 -11.05
C GLY A 55 9.35 9.66 -10.65
N SER A 56 8.02 9.57 -10.52
CA SER A 56 7.22 10.62 -9.89
C SER A 56 7.30 10.58 -8.38
N GLY A 57 6.82 11.64 -7.73
CA GLY A 57 6.65 11.70 -6.29
C GLY A 57 5.74 10.58 -5.74
N LEU A 58 5.99 10.22 -4.49
CA LEU A 58 5.14 9.30 -3.72
C LEU A 58 3.95 10.05 -3.13
N PHE A 59 2.75 9.51 -3.32
CA PHE A 59 1.54 10.01 -2.69
C PHE A 59 1.22 9.16 -1.46
N THR A 60 1.03 9.80 -0.31
CA THR A 60 0.62 9.08 0.90
C THR A 60 -0.84 8.65 0.79
N VAL A 61 -1.09 7.35 0.92
CA VAL A 61 -2.43 6.76 0.96
C VAL A 61 -2.88 6.62 2.41
N ILE A 62 -2.00 6.10 3.27
CA ILE A 62 -2.23 5.93 4.72
C ILE A 62 -0.95 6.27 5.47
N TYR A 63 -1.07 6.97 6.60
CA TYR A 63 0.02 7.26 7.52
C TYR A 63 -0.38 6.94 8.98
N GLU A 64 0.60 6.85 9.87
CA GLU A 64 0.39 6.52 11.30
C GLU A 64 -0.54 5.30 11.50
N SER A 65 -0.37 4.26 10.68
CA SER A 65 -1.19 3.04 10.67
C SER A 65 -2.68 3.19 10.32
N THR A 66 -3.29 4.35 10.48
CA THR A 66 -4.76 4.48 10.44
C THR A 66 -5.25 5.75 9.77
N LYS A 67 -4.42 6.78 9.66
CA LYS A 67 -4.83 8.08 9.17
C LYS A 67 -4.76 8.09 7.65
N ARG A 68 -5.83 8.57 7.03
CA ARG A 68 -5.94 8.74 5.58
C ARG A 68 -5.95 10.23 5.24
N PRO A 69 -5.05 10.73 4.38
CA PRO A 69 -5.06 12.13 3.97
C PRO A 69 -6.37 12.55 3.31
N SER A 70 -6.70 13.85 3.39
CA SER A 70 -7.82 14.42 2.63
C SER A 70 -7.59 14.25 1.13
N GLY A 71 -8.63 13.85 0.40
CA GLY A 71 -8.57 13.63 -1.05
C GLY A 71 -8.29 12.17 -1.45
N ILE A 72 -7.92 11.29 -0.51
CA ILE A 72 -7.87 9.85 -0.79
C ILE A 72 -9.28 9.25 -0.71
N PRO A 73 -9.73 8.52 -1.74
CA PRO A 73 -11.09 7.97 -1.81
C PRO A 73 -11.45 7.05 -0.63
N SER A 74 -12.74 7.02 -0.29
CA SER A 74 -13.29 6.18 0.79
C SER A 74 -13.04 4.69 0.61
N ARG A 75 -12.92 4.24 -0.67
CA ARG A 75 -12.62 2.86 -1.05
C ARG A 75 -11.29 2.31 -0.52
N PHE A 76 -10.33 3.17 -0.19
CA PHE A 76 -9.06 2.78 0.43
C PHE A 76 -9.24 2.65 1.93
N SER A 77 -9.05 1.44 2.44
CA SER A 77 -9.09 1.13 3.87
C SER A 77 -7.88 0.32 4.27
N ARG A 78 -7.63 0.20 5.58
CA ARG A 78 -6.44 -0.45 6.10
C ARG A 78 -6.75 -1.21 7.38
N SER A 79 -6.08 -2.35 7.57
CA SER A 79 -6.09 -3.15 8.81
C SER A 79 -4.68 -3.55 9.25
N GLN A 80 -4.50 -3.84 10.55
CA GLN A 80 -3.29 -4.48 11.08
C GLN A 80 -3.64 -5.59 12.03
N SER A 81 -2.84 -6.64 11.97
CA SER A 81 -2.89 -7.78 12.85
C SER A 81 -1.45 -8.15 13.20
N GLY A 82 -1.08 -7.97 14.47
CA GLY A 82 0.30 -8.16 14.93
C GLY A 82 1.31 -7.36 14.09
N SER A 83 2.30 -8.07 13.55
CA SER A 83 3.39 -7.52 12.71
C SER A 83 3.05 -7.50 11.21
N SER A 84 1.75 -7.45 10.87
CA SER A 84 1.28 -7.41 9.49
C SER A 84 0.20 -6.33 9.32
N ALA A 85 0.36 -5.52 8.29
CA ALA A 85 -0.60 -4.55 7.79
C ALA A 85 -1.22 -5.01 6.47
N THR A 86 -2.43 -4.54 6.19
CA THR A 86 -3.11 -4.76 4.92
C THR A 86 -3.72 -3.46 4.44
N LEU A 87 -3.47 -3.08 3.19
CA LEU A 87 -4.25 -2.09 2.46
C LEU A 87 -5.34 -2.82 1.67
N THR A 88 -6.58 -2.36 1.79
CA THR A 88 -7.72 -2.89 1.05
C THR A 88 -8.28 -1.79 0.16
N ILE A 89 -8.43 -2.08 -1.13
CA ILE A 89 -9.09 -1.20 -2.10
C ILE A 89 -10.36 -1.91 -2.55
N THR A 90 -11.50 -1.27 -2.32
CA THR A 90 -12.83 -1.81 -2.67
C THR A 90 -13.35 -1.14 -3.93
N GLY A 91 -13.84 -1.90 -4.91
CA GLY A 91 -14.28 -1.31 -6.17
C GLY A 91 -13.11 -0.65 -6.90
N VAL A 92 -12.07 -1.44 -7.17
CA VAL A 92 -10.86 -1.00 -7.90
C VAL A 92 -11.23 -0.23 -9.15
N GLN A 93 -10.54 0.88 -9.40
CA GLN A 93 -10.72 1.70 -10.61
C GLN A 93 -9.45 1.66 -11.47
N ALA A 94 -9.56 2.04 -12.75
CA ALA A 94 -8.41 2.08 -13.65
C ALA A 94 -7.31 3.02 -13.13
N GLU A 95 -7.69 4.10 -12.43
CA GLU A 95 -6.77 5.08 -11.87
C GLU A 95 -6.03 4.58 -10.60
N ASP A 96 -6.41 3.42 -10.08
CA ASP A 96 -5.77 2.79 -8.92
C ASP A 96 -4.54 1.94 -9.32
N GLU A 97 -4.32 1.71 -10.62
CA GLU A 97 -3.10 1.08 -11.16
C GLU A 97 -1.87 1.94 -10.84
N ALA A 98 -0.98 1.39 -10.01
CA ALA A 98 0.21 2.08 -9.53
C ALA A 98 1.16 1.10 -8.84
N VAL A 99 2.38 1.56 -8.57
CA VAL A 99 3.28 0.92 -7.62
C VAL A 99 2.86 1.34 -6.21
N TYR A 100 2.65 0.38 -5.32
CA TYR A 100 2.37 0.67 -3.91
C TYR A 100 3.59 0.34 -3.08
N PHE A 101 3.83 1.12 -2.04
CA PHE A 101 4.93 0.90 -1.11
C PHE A 101 4.39 0.88 0.30
N CYS A 102 4.85 -0.11 1.06
CA CYS A 102 4.67 -0.13 2.49
C CYS A 102 5.98 0.27 3.19
N GLY A 103 5.86 1.08 4.24
CA GLY A 103 6.94 1.32 5.19
C GLY A 103 6.47 0.95 6.59
N SER A 104 7.38 0.49 7.45
CA SER A 104 7.11 0.30 8.87
C SER A 104 8.14 1.01 9.74
N TRP A 105 7.68 1.51 10.89
CA TRP A 105 8.54 2.12 11.90
C TRP A 105 8.25 1.50 13.28
N ASP A 106 9.26 1.34 14.14
CA ASP A 106 9.06 0.91 15.52
C ASP A 106 9.28 2.10 16.46
N SER A 107 8.25 2.47 17.23
CA SER A 107 8.37 3.51 18.25
C SER A 107 9.32 3.13 19.38
N ARG A 108 9.66 1.85 19.54
CA ARG A 108 10.63 1.38 20.55
C ARG A 108 12.08 1.60 20.14
N ILE A 109 12.34 1.94 18.87
CA ILE A 109 13.69 2.21 18.36
C ILE A 109 14.07 3.70 18.51
N LEU A 110 13.16 4.55 18.99
CA LEU A 110 13.51 5.89 19.46
C LEU A 110 13.79 5.83 20.98
N PRO A 111 14.96 6.27 21.47
CA PRO A 111 15.09 6.60 22.88
C PRO A 111 14.07 7.70 23.18
N SER A 112 13.26 7.49 24.21
CA SER A 112 12.44 8.56 24.81
C SER A 112 13.32 9.78 25.09
N PRO A 113 12.85 11.02 24.83
CA PRO A 113 13.58 12.23 25.21
C PRO A 113 13.78 12.32 26.73
#